data_AF-A0A645H1N2-F1
#
_entry.id   AF-A0A645H1N2-F1
#
_cell.length_a   1.000
_cell.length_b   1.000
_cell.length_c   1.000
_cell.angle_alpha   90.00
_cell.angle_beta   90.00
_cell.angle_gamma   90.00
#
_symmetry.space_group_name_H-M   'P 1'
#
loop_
_entity.id
_entity.type
_entity.pdbx_description
1 polymer ?
#
loop_
_entity_poly.entity_id
_entity_poly.type
_entity_poly.pdbx_seq_one_letter_code
_entity_poly.pdbx_strand_id
1 'polypeptide(L)'
;MYRQKNMVGSMENVGYSQRGKEGIYNIQMIEEKQTIVALGADAVSKVVFLEENRIERFGNVKDVREYVNRIDEMIEKKIALLDMLGI
;
A
#
# COMPACT_ATOMS: atom_id res chain seq x y z
N MET A 1 6.92 13.96 -6.29
CA MET A 1 7.52 13.00 -7.24
C MET A 1 6.58 11.82 -7.41
N TYR A 2 6.35 11.33 -8.63
CA TYR A 2 5.58 10.11 -8.88
C TYR A 2 6.51 8.99 -9.31
N ARG A 3 6.11 7.74 -9.08
CA ARG A 3 6.85 6.57 -9.55
C ARG A 3 6.87 6.55 -11.08
N GLN A 4 8.06 6.67 -11.65
CA GLN A 4 8.31 6.44 -13.07
C GLN A 4 8.34 4.93 -13.33
N LYS A 5 7.45 4.47 -14.21
CA LYS A 5 7.42 3.08 -14.69
C LYS A 5 7.98 3.04 -16.11
N ASN A 6 8.55 1.90 -16.50
CA ASN A 6 9.01 1.62 -17.87
C ASN A 6 10.12 2.56 -18.35
N MET A 7 11.03 2.97 -17.45
CA MET A 7 12.24 3.69 -17.85
C MET A 7 13.17 2.77 -18.63
N VAL A 8 13.85 3.31 -19.64
CA VAL A 8 14.94 2.60 -20.32
C VAL A 8 16.03 2.31 -19.27
N GLY A 9 16.23 1.04 -18.95
CA GLY A 9 17.22 0.59 -17.96
C GLY A 9 16.77 0.58 -16.50
N SER A 10 15.46 0.74 -16.21
CA SER A 10 14.91 0.63 -14.84
C SER A 10 15.66 1.46 -13.78
N MET A 11 15.99 2.71 -14.14
CA MET A 11 16.74 3.62 -13.27
C MET A 11 15.94 4.05 -12.03
N GLU A 12 16.63 4.69 -11.09
CA GLU A 12 16.06 5.18 -9.84
C GLU A 12 15.13 6.38 -10.04
N ASN A 13 14.18 6.55 -9.11
CA ASN A 13 13.33 7.73 -9.06
C ASN A 13 14.06 8.85 -8.30
N VAL A 14 14.63 9.82 -9.03
CA VAL A 14 15.44 10.93 -8.45
C VAL A 14 14.66 12.24 -8.48
N GLY A 15 14.85 13.07 -7.45
CA GLY A 15 14.31 14.43 -7.42
C GLY A 15 14.91 15.29 -6.32
N TYR A 16 14.63 16.59 -6.41
CA TYR A 16 15.26 17.60 -5.60
C TYR A 16 14.23 18.35 -4.76
N SER A 17 14.63 18.75 -3.57
CA SER A 17 13.86 19.61 -2.68
C SER A 17 14.80 20.55 -1.93
N GLN A 18 14.26 21.66 -1.44
CA GLN A 18 14.93 22.41 -0.38
C GLN A 18 14.97 21.56 0.89
N ARG A 19 15.98 21.79 1.74
CA ARG A 19 16.09 21.14 3.05
C ARG A 19 14.81 21.36 3.87
N GLY A 20 14.24 20.28 4.39
CA GLY A 20 13.00 20.29 5.18
C GLY A 20 11.72 20.37 4.34
N LYS A 21 11.82 20.31 3.01
CA LYS A 21 10.68 20.24 2.08
C LYS A 21 10.68 18.95 1.26
N GLU A 22 11.36 17.92 1.77
CA GLU A 22 11.38 16.60 1.18
C GLU A 22 9.97 15.99 1.23
N GLY A 23 9.50 15.45 0.12
CA GLY A 23 8.21 14.75 0.06
C GLY A 23 8.32 13.35 0.66
N ILE A 24 8.49 13.23 1.98
CA ILE A 24 8.70 11.94 2.68
C ILE A 24 7.61 10.94 2.32
N TYR A 25 6.34 11.37 2.31
CA TYR A 25 5.22 10.54 1.88
C TYR A 25 5.43 9.93 0.49
N ASN A 26 5.79 10.74 -0.50
CA ASN A 26 6.03 10.26 -1.87
C ASN A 26 7.22 9.30 -1.93
N ILE A 27 8.31 9.59 -1.21
CA ILE A 27 9.48 8.71 -1.13
C ILE A 27 9.06 7.34 -0.60
N GLN A 28 8.40 7.32 0.55
CA GLN A 28 7.94 6.10 1.22
C GLN A 28 6.96 5.28 0.36
N MET A 29 6.06 5.95 -0.38
CA MET A 29 5.14 5.29 -1.30
C MET A 29 5.83 4.73 -2.54
N ILE A 30 6.81 5.44 -3.10
CA ILE A 30 7.61 4.98 -4.26
C ILE A 30 8.52 3.81 -3.87
N GLU A 31 9.09 3.81 -2.67
CA GLU A 31 9.93 2.71 -2.17
C GLU A 31 9.12 1.48 -1.73
N GLU A 32 7.79 1.56 -1.74
CA GLU A 32 6.90 0.50 -1.28
C GLU A 32 7.04 0.08 0.18
N LYS A 33 7.71 0.87 1.03
CA LYS A 33 8.05 0.54 2.44
C LYS A 33 6.93 0.77 3.46
N GLN A 34 5.77 1.24 3.04
CA GLN A 34 4.65 1.54 3.95
C GLN A 34 3.49 0.57 3.79
N THR A 35 2.95 0.13 4.91
CA THR A 35 1.65 -0.56 4.98
C THR A 35 0.53 0.43 4.65
N ILE A 36 -0.43 0.00 3.84
CA ILE A 36 -1.57 0.78 3.35
C ILE A 36 -2.85 0.00 3.68
N VAL A 37 -3.74 0.61 4.45
CA VAL A 37 -5.09 0.09 4.67
C VAL A 37 -6.03 0.81 3.70
N ALA A 38 -6.57 0.08 2.73
CA ALA A 38 -7.45 0.66 1.73
C ALA A 38 -8.93 0.41 2.08
N LEU A 39 -9.80 1.37 1.77
CA LEU A 39 -11.24 1.34 2.03
C LEU A 39 -12.00 1.53 0.72
N GLY A 40 -13.21 0.97 0.62
CA GLY A 40 -14.04 1.03 -0.58
C GLY A 40 -14.01 -0.25 -1.44
N ALA A 41 -15.01 -0.43 -2.28
CA ALA A 41 -15.07 -1.55 -3.22
C ALA A 41 -13.86 -1.53 -4.17
N ASP A 42 -13.33 -2.71 -4.52
CA ASP A 42 -12.13 -2.90 -5.36
C ASP A 42 -10.82 -2.34 -4.78
N ALA A 43 -10.84 -1.77 -3.57
CA ALA A 43 -9.65 -1.22 -2.93
C ALA A 43 -8.72 -2.33 -2.41
N VAL A 44 -7.41 -2.12 -2.51
CA VAL A 44 -6.40 -3.11 -2.14
C VAL A 44 -5.54 -2.59 -0.98
N SER A 45 -5.63 -3.24 0.17
CA SER A 45 -4.69 -3.07 1.27
C SER A 45 -3.36 -3.74 0.93
N LYS A 46 -2.25 -3.17 1.41
CA LYS A 46 -0.89 -3.69 1.25
C LYS A 46 -0.21 -3.72 2.61
N VAL A 47 0.28 -4.86 3.05
CA VAL A 47 1.03 -5.02 4.30
C VAL A 47 2.49 -5.32 3.96
N VAL A 48 3.41 -4.62 4.61
CA VAL A 48 4.86 -4.70 4.34
C VAL A 48 5.58 -5.28 5.56
N PHE A 49 6.23 -6.42 5.38
CA PHE A 49 7.06 -7.08 6.37
C PHE A 49 8.53 -6.74 6.07
N LEU A 50 9.03 -5.67 6.70
CA LEU A 50 10.33 -5.08 6.37
C LEU A 50 11.50 -6.04 6.58
N GLU A 51 11.49 -6.82 7.67
CA GLU A 51 12.57 -7.76 8.01
C GLU A 51 12.61 -8.95 7.04
N GLU A 52 11.47 -9.33 6.48
CA GLU A 52 11.33 -10.46 5.56
C GLU A 52 11.43 -10.03 4.08
N ASN A 53 11.50 -8.72 3.81
CA ASN A 53 11.34 -8.16 2.47
C ASN A 53 10.11 -8.72 1.72
N ARG A 54 9.02 -8.94 2.46
CA ARG A 54 7.77 -9.54 1.96
C ARG A 54 6.66 -8.49 1.92
N ILE A 55 5.84 -8.55 0.88
CA ILE A 55 4.65 -7.70 0.73
C ILE A 55 3.44 -8.57 0.49
N GLU A 56 2.42 -8.43 1.33
CA GLU A 56 1.13 -9.07 1.15
C GLU A 56 0.06 -8.05 0.79
N ARG A 57 -0.98 -8.50 0.08
CA ARG A 57 -2.06 -7.64 -0.40
C ARG A 57 -3.40 -8.31 -0.17
N PHE A 58 -4.37 -7.52 0.26
CA PHE A 58 -5.76 -7.96 0.43
C PHE A 58 -6.69 -7.02 -0.34
N GLY A 59 -7.39 -7.56 -1.34
CA GLY A 59 -8.37 -6.83 -2.13
C GLY A 59 -9.77 -6.96 -1.54
N ASN A 60 -10.46 -5.83 -1.42
CA ASN A 60 -11.89 -5.82 -1.22
C ASN A 60 -12.61 -6.39 -2.44
N VAL A 61 -13.82 -6.92 -2.24
CA VAL A 61 -14.70 -7.27 -3.35
C VAL A 61 -14.98 -6.06 -4.24
N LYS A 62 -15.03 -6.28 -5.55
CA LYS A 62 -15.17 -5.22 -6.55
C LYS A 62 -16.59 -4.67 -6.67
N ASP A 63 -17.59 -5.56 -6.57
CA ASP A 63 -18.98 -5.14 -6.65
C ASP A 63 -19.38 -4.35 -5.41
N VAL A 64 -20.03 -3.20 -5.62
CA VAL A 64 -20.37 -2.28 -4.52
C VAL A 64 -21.42 -2.87 -3.60
N ARG A 65 -22.41 -3.61 -4.12
CA ARG A 65 -23.44 -4.22 -3.28
C ARG A 65 -22.83 -5.33 -2.43
N GLU A 66 -21.99 -6.17 -3.02
CA GLU A 66 -21.25 -7.18 -2.29
C GLU A 66 -20.33 -6.58 -1.24
N TYR A 67 -19.64 -5.47 -1.56
CA TYR A 67 -18.76 -4.78 -0.61
C TYR A 67 -19.53 -4.29 0.62
N VAL A 68 -20.70 -3.71 0.41
CA VAL A 68 -21.57 -3.24 1.50
C VAL A 68 -22.12 -4.41 2.30
N ASN A 69 -22.63 -5.44 1.63
CA ASN A 69 -23.24 -6.61 2.28
C ASN A 69 -22.24 -7.45 3.08
N ARG A 70 -20.95 -7.40 2.71
CA ARG A 70 -19.88 -8.23 3.29
C ARG A 70 -18.80 -7.38 3.95
N ILE A 71 -19.14 -6.16 4.37
CA ILE A 71 -18.17 -5.21 4.92
C ILE A 71 -17.45 -5.78 6.14
N ASP A 72 -18.17 -6.47 7.02
CA ASP A 72 -17.61 -7.07 8.24
C ASP A 72 -16.57 -8.15 7.91
N GLU A 73 -16.87 -9.03 6.94
CA GLU A 73 -15.91 -10.03 6.43
C GLU A 73 -14.63 -9.37 5.90
N MET A 74 -14.76 -8.26 5.16
CA MET A 74 -13.60 -7.54 4.62
C MET A 74 -12.78 -6.87 5.74
N ILE A 75 -13.43 -6.39 6.80
CA ILE A 75 -12.76 -5.80 7.98
C ILE A 75 -12.00 -6.89 8.74
N GLU A 76 -12.64 -8.00 9.09
CA GLU A 76 -12.03 -9.11 9.83
C GLU A 76 -10.79 -9.65 9.12
N LYS A 77 -10.86 -9.86 7.80
CA LYS A 77 -9.71 -10.32 7.01
C LYS A 77 -8.54 -9.33 6.99
N LYS A 78 -8.83 -8.02 7.03
CA LYS A 78 -7.78 -6.99 7.13
C LYS A 78 -7.15 -6.95 8.52
N ILE A 79 -7.95 -7.10 9.57
CA ILE A 79 -7.44 -7.20 10.94
C ILE A 79 -6.52 -8.40 11.04
N ALA A 80 -6.98 -9.59 10.61
CA ALA A 80 -6.15 -10.80 10.64
C ALA A 80 -4.83 -10.65 9.87
N LEU A 81 -4.82 -9.92 8.74
CA LEU A 81 -3.60 -9.63 7.99
C LEU A 81 -2.68 -8.63 8.73
N LEU A 82 -3.25 -7.64 9.42
CA LEU A 82 -2.48 -6.66 10.19
C LEU A 82 -1.92 -7.26 11.48
N ASP A 83 -2.64 -8.15 12.14
CA ASP A 83 -2.20 -8.87 13.35
C ASP A 83 -0.92 -9.68 13.09
N MET A 84 -0.70 -10.13 11.85
CA MET A 84 0.55 -10.80 11.45
C MET A 84 1.79 -9.89 11.56
N LEU A 85 1.63 -8.57 11.59
CA LEU A 85 2.73 -7.63 11.87
C LEU A 85 3.12 -7.61 13.36
N GLY A 86 2.35 -8.27 14.24
CA GLY A 86 2.55 -8.21 15.69
C GLY A 86 2.13 -6.88 16.31
N ILE A 87 1.16 -6.18 15.71
CA ILE A 87 0.58 -4.92 16.18
C ILE A 87 -0.79 -5.20 16.81
#